data_AF-A0A0D1YZQ2-F1
#
_entry.id   AF-A0A0D1YZQ2-F1
#
_cell.length_a   1.000
_cell.length_b   1.000
_cell.length_c   1.000
_cell.angle_alpha   90.00
_cell.angle_beta   90.00
_cell.angle_gamma   90.00
#
_symmetry.space_group_name_H-M   'P 1'
#
loop_
_entity.id
_entity.type
_entity.pdbx_description
1 polymer ?
#
loop_
_entity_poly.entity_id
_entity_poly.type
_entity_poly.pdbx_seq_one_letter_code
_entity_poly.pdbx_strand_id
1 'polypeptide(L)'
;MKEIVQNLYNLIAQTYDHAGAATVSAMDREIAQLVQRLVDLNELAPQIAVQIPDQIIVYVQEGRNPEIYTREFVEVIMKQNQKLKGKSEAFAQFRDILAREWAAAMPELKPQIRDVVHNTGGSLEI
;
A
#
# COMPACT_ATOMS: atom_id res chain seq x y z
N MET A 1 -23.42 0.32 -6.55
CA MET A 1 -22.59 -0.56 -7.40
C MET A 1 -23.22 -1.92 -7.69
N LYS A 2 -23.52 -2.79 -6.69
CA LYS A 2 -24.17 -4.11 -6.96
C LYS A 2 -25.45 -3.99 -7.79
N GLU A 3 -26.28 -3.00 -7.48
CA GLU A 3 -27.54 -2.76 -8.18
C GLU A 3 -27.33 -2.30 -9.63
N ILE A 4 -26.26 -1.57 -9.93
CA ILE A 4 -25.89 -1.16 -11.30
C ILE A 4 -25.48 -2.39 -12.11
N VAL A 5 -24.64 -3.26 -11.53
CA VAL A 5 -24.22 -4.51 -12.18
C VAL A 5 -25.44 -5.42 -12.43
N GLN A 6 -26.35 -5.52 -11.47
CA GLN A 6 -27.57 -6.31 -11.62
C GLN A 6 -28.48 -5.74 -12.72
N ASN A 7 -28.62 -4.42 -12.80
CA ASN A 7 -29.42 -3.76 -13.83
C ASN A 7 -28.81 -3.97 -15.24
N LEU A 8 -27.49 -3.87 -15.38
CA LEU A 8 -26.77 -4.21 -16.62
C LEU A 8 -27.00 -5.69 -17.02
N TYR A 9 -26.93 -6.60 -16.05
CA TYR A 9 -27.22 -8.02 -16.29
C TYR A 9 -28.66 -8.24 -16.76
N ASN A 10 -29.64 -7.61 -16.10
CA ASN A 10 -31.05 -7.70 -16.49
C ASN A 10 -31.27 -7.17 -17.91
N LEU A 11 -30.59 -6.09 -18.29
CA LEU A 11 -30.68 -5.49 -19.62
C LEU A 11 -30.09 -6.41 -20.70
N ILE A 12 -28.96 -7.07 -20.42
CA ILE A 12 -28.38 -8.10 -21.31
C ILE A 12 -29.34 -9.30 -21.44
N ALA A 13 -29.94 -9.75 -20.35
CA ALA A 13 -30.87 -10.88 -20.38
C ALA A 13 -32.14 -10.56 -21.19
N GLN A 14 -32.73 -9.38 -21.00
CA GLN A 14 -33.96 -8.94 -21.70
C GLN A 14 -33.72 -8.64 -23.19
N THR A 15 -32.52 -8.18 -23.56
CA THR A 15 -32.16 -7.99 -24.98
C THR A 15 -31.97 -9.32 -25.70
N TYR A 16 -31.47 -10.34 -25.00
CA TYR A 16 -31.30 -11.68 -25.55
C TYR A 16 -32.65 -12.40 -25.74
N ASP A 17 -33.57 -12.33 -24.75
CA ASP A 17 -34.89 -12.96 -24.79
C ASP A 17 -36.00 -11.96 -25.15
N HIS A 18 -35.89 -11.39 -26.35
CA HIS A 18 -36.80 -10.32 -26.79
C HIS A 18 -38.20 -10.83 -27.15
N ALA A 19 -39.20 -10.47 -26.34
CA ALA A 19 -40.60 -10.88 -26.49
C ALA A 19 -41.52 -9.72 -26.94
N GLY A 20 -41.02 -8.81 -27.78
CA GLY A 20 -41.79 -7.73 -28.38
C GLY A 20 -42.00 -6.51 -27.48
N ALA A 21 -43.14 -5.82 -27.63
CA ALA A 21 -43.38 -4.48 -27.06
C ALA A 21 -43.26 -4.42 -25.52
N ALA A 22 -43.65 -5.47 -24.81
CA ALA A 22 -43.53 -5.54 -23.36
C ALA A 22 -42.06 -5.53 -22.89
N THR A 23 -41.17 -6.20 -23.64
CA THR A 23 -39.73 -6.20 -23.38
C THR A 23 -39.12 -4.82 -23.65
N VAL A 24 -39.55 -4.13 -24.70
CA VAL A 24 -39.10 -2.75 -25.00
C VAL A 24 -39.40 -1.81 -23.84
N SER A 25 -40.66 -1.78 -23.36
CA SER A 25 -41.05 -0.91 -22.25
C SER A 25 -40.42 -1.31 -20.90
N ALA A 26 -40.01 -2.58 -20.73
CA ALA A 26 -39.21 -3.00 -19.57
C ALA A 26 -37.77 -2.48 -19.68
N MET A 27 -37.14 -2.62 -20.85
CA MET A 27 -35.80 -2.10 -21.11
C MET A 27 -35.71 -0.58 -20.96
N ASP A 28 -36.69 0.17 -21.45
CA ASP A 28 -36.73 1.64 -21.28
C ASP A 28 -36.68 2.04 -19.81
N ARG A 29 -37.42 1.31 -18.95
CA ARG A 29 -37.41 1.53 -17.50
C ARG A 29 -36.08 1.14 -16.88
N GLU A 30 -35.48 0.03 -17.29
CA GLU A 30 -34.17 -0.40 -16.78
C GLU A 30 -33.07 0.59 -17.17
N ILE A 31 -33.08 1.14 -18.39
CA ILE A 31 -32.14 2.18 -18.84
C ILE A 31 -32.31 3.46 -18.01
N ALA A 32 -33.54 3.92 -17.81
CA ALA A 32 -33.81 5.11 -16.99
C ALA A 32 -33.29 4.90 -15.55
N GLN A 33 -33.50 3.72 -14.97
CA GLN A 33 -32.97 3.36 -13.66
C GLN A 33 -31.44 3.29 -13.65
N LEU A 34 -30.81 2.75 -14.70
CA LEU A 34 -29.35 2.71 -14.82
C LEU A 34 -28.74 4.11 -14.78
N VAL A 35 -29.31 5.01 -15.59
CA VAL A 35 -28.85 6.40 -15.66
C VAL A 35 -28.96 7.06 -14.29
N GLN A 36 -30.11 6.94 -13.62
CA GLN A 36 -30.28 7.50 -12.28
C GLN A 36 -29.25 6.94 -11.30
N ARG A 37 -29.02 5.62 -11.29
CA ARG A 37 -28.04 5.00 -10.39
C ARG A 37 -26.60 5.43 -10.67
N LEU A 38 -26.25 5.71 -11.92
CA LEU A 38 -24.93 6.23 -12.29
C LEU A 38 -24.76 7.69 -11.83
N VAL A 39 -25.81 8.50 -11.90
CA VAL A 39 -25.83 9.86 -11.33
C VAL A 39 -25.63 9.79 -9.83
N ASP A 40 -26.42 8.99 -9.13
CA ASP A 40 -26.31 8.82 -7.67
C ASP A 40 -24.89 8.34 -7.28
N LEU A 41 -24.29 7.43 -8.06
CA LEU A 41 -22.92 6.97 -7.83
C LEU A 41 -21.91 8.10 -7.97
N ASN A 42 -22.04 8.95 -8.99
CA ASN A 42 -21.15 10.07 -9.22
C ASN A 42 -21.28 11.14 -8.12
N GLU A 43 -22.48 11.34 -7.56
CA GLU A 43 -22.70 12.25 -6.44
C GLU A 43 -22.19 11.71 -5.10
N LEU A 44 -22.22 10.38 -4.92
CA LEU A 44 -21.68 9.70 -3.74
C LEU A 44 -20.16 9.55 -3.78
N ALA A 45 -19.55 9.42 -4.96
CA ALA A 45 -18.12 9.14 -5.10
C ALA A 45 -17.21 10.15 -4.35
N PRO A 46 -17.44 11.48 -4.42
CA PRO A 46 -16.65 12.46 -3.68
C PRO A 46 -16.78 12.35 -2.15
N GLN A 47 -17.85 11.73 -1.64
CA GLN A 47 -18.06 11.55 -0.20
C GLN A 47 -17.15 10.46 0.38
N ILE A 48 -16.60 9.59 -0.49
CA ILE A 48 -15.66 8.53 -0.11
C ILE A 48 -14.24 9.09 -0.22
N ALA A 49 -13.74 9.65 0.87
CA ALA A 49 -12.36 10.12 0.97
C ALA A 49 -11.40 8.95 1.25
N VAL A 50 -11.10 8.14 0.23
CA VAL A 50 -10.11 7.06 0.31
C VAL A 50 -9.02 7.29 -0.73
N GLN A 51 -7.77 7.32 -0.30
CA GLN A 51 -6.62 7.33 -1.20
C GLN A 51 -6.27 5.90 -1.59
N ILE A 52 -6.18 5.66 -2.90
CA ILE A 52 -5.81 4.37 -3.46
C ILE A 52 -4.47 4.55 -4.15
N PRO A 53 -3.43 3.77 -3.79
CA PRO A 53 -2.16 3.77 -4.52
C PRO A 53 -2.37 3.36 -5.99
N ASP A 54 -1.67 4.03 -6.91
CA ASP A 54 -1.77 3.76 -8.36
C ASP A 54 -1.46 2.30 -8.71
N GLN A 55 -0.58 1.66 -7.92
CA GLN A 55 -0.22 0.25 -8.11
C GLN A 55 -1.42 -0.68 -7.91
N ILE A 56 -2.33 -0.35 -6.98
CA ILE A 56 -3.55 -1.13 -6.76
C ILE A 56 -4.49 -1.01 -7.98
N ILE A 57 -4.54 0.16 -8.63
CA ILE A 57 -5.33 0.38 -9.85
C ILE A 57 -4.87 -0.57 -10.95
N VAL A 58 -3.55 -0.73 -11.14
CA VAL A 58 -2.98 -1.66 -12.12
C VAL A 58 -3.38 -3.10 -11.82
N TYR A 59 -3.34 -3.52 -10.55
CA TYR A 59 -3.75 -4.89 -10.16
C TYR A 59 -5.21 -5.14 -10.53
N VAL A 60 -6.11 -4.19 -10.28
CA VAL A 60 -7.53 -4.32 -10.64
C VAL A 60 -7.72 -4.33 -12.16
N GLN A 61 -7.00 -3.49 -12.91
CA GLN A 61 -7.06 -3.45 -14.38
C GLN A 61 -6.61 -4.76 -15.02
N GLU A 62 -5.62 -5.44 -14.43
CA GLU A 62 -5.11 -6.74 -14.87
C GLU A 62 -5.98 -7.93 -14.38
N GLY A 63 -7.05 -7.67 -13.61
CA GLY A 63 -7.88 -8.72 -13.01
C GLY A 63 -7.19 -9.49 -11.88
N ARG A 64 -6.11 -8.95 -11.31
CA ARG A 64 -5.38 -9.53 -10.17
C ARG A 64 -6.04 -9.13 -8.86
N ASN A 65 -5.92 -9.99 -7.83
CA ASN A 65 -6.42 -9.67 -6.49
C ASN A 65 -5.57 -8.51 -5.87
N PRO A 66 -6.16 -7.34 -5.57
CA PRO A 66 -5.43 -6.21 -4.98
C PRO A 66 -4.85 -6.50 -3.60
N GLU A 67 -5.36 -7.50 -2.86
CA GLU A 67 -4.79 -7.90 -1.56
C GLU A 67 -3.35 -8.43 -1.68
N ILE A 68 -2.98 -8.95 -2.86
CA ILE A 68 -1.61 -9.41 -3.13
C ILE A 68 -0.64 -8.24 -3.03
N TYR A 69 -0.98 -7.07 -3.56
CA TYR A 69 -0.14 -5.87 -3.47
C TYR A 69 0.07 -5.48 -1.99
N THR A 70 -1.01 -5.45 -1.21
CA THR A 70 -0.92 -5.11 0.21
C THR A 70 -0.01 -6.08 0.97
N ARG A 71 -0.14 -7.38 0.71
CA ARG A 71 0.74 -8.40 1.31
C ARG A 71 2.20 -8.20 0.91
N GLU A 72 2.48 -8.05 -0.39
CA GLU A 72 3.83 -7.83 -0.92
C GLU A 72 4.45 -6.55 -0.33
N PHE A 73 3.66 -5.48 -0.19
CA PHE A 73 4.09 -4.24 0.42
C PHE A 73 4.53 -4.44 1.89
N VAL A 74 3.71 -5.12 2.69
CA VAL A 74 4.06 -5.44 4.08
C VAL A 74 5.33 -6.28 4.16
N GLU A 75 5.46 -7.30 3.32
CA GLU A 75 6.66 -8.15 3.26
C GLU A 75 7.92 -7.35 2.91
N VAL A 76 7.82 -6.42 1.96
CA VAL A 76 8.93 -5.52 1.58
C VAL A 76 9.32 -4.62 2.76
N ILE A 77 8.36 -4.00 3.44
CA ILE A 77 8.62 -3.13 4.59
C ILE A 77 9.28 -3.91 5.73
N MET A 78 8.80 -5.11 6.04
CA MET A 78 9.40 -5.96 7.08
C MET A 78 10.85 -6.31 6.74
N LYS A 79 11.12 -6.73 5.50
CA LYS A 79 12.46 -7.05 5.02
C LYS A 79 13.38 -5.83 5.08
N GLN A 80 12.90 -4.66 4.66
CA GLN A 80 13.66 -3.42 4.73
C GLN A 80 13.96 -3.00 6.16
N ASN A 81 12.99 -3.08 7.06
CA ASN A 81 13.17 -2.76 8.48
C ASN A 81 14.22 -3.67 9.12
N GLN A 82 14.13 -4.99 8.90
CA GLN A 82 15.12 -5.94 9.40
C GLN A 82 16.52 -5.66 8.83
N LYS A 83 16.62 -5.36 7.53
CA LYS A 83 17.89 -5.00 6.89
C LYS A 83 18.49 -3.73 7.48
N LEU A 84 17.68 -2.68 7.70
CA LEU A 84 18.14 -1.43 8.29
C LEU A 84 18.60 -1.62 9.73
N LYS A 85 17.83 -2.39 10.52
CA LYS A 85 18.22 -2.76 11.89
C LYS A 85 19.56 -3.50 11.91
N GLY A 86 19.73 -4.54 11.10
CA GLY A 86 20.98 -5.29 11.03
C GLY A 86 22.17 -4.43 10.58
N LYS A 87 21.96 -3.51 9.63
CA LYS A 87 22.99 -2.55 9.21
C LYS A 87 23.37 -1.58 10.35
N SER A 88 22.38 -1.09 11.09
CA SER A 88 22.61 -0.23 12.26
C SER A 88 23.42 -0.95 13.34
N GLU A 89 23.06 -2.20 13.64
CA GLU A 89 23.75 -3.04 14.62
C GLU A 89 25.20 -3.34 14.18
N ALA A 90 25.41 -3.67 12.91
CA ALA A 90 26.74 -3.92 12.36
C ALA A 90 27.64 -2.68 12.44
N PHE A 91 27.10 -1.49 12.14
CA PHE A 91 27.88 -0.25 12.29
C PHE A 91 28.16 0.10 13.74
N ALA A 92 27.23 -0.14 14.66
CA ALA A 92 27.49 0.04 16.09
C ALA A 92 28.60 -0.90 16.59
N GLN A 93 28.58 -2.17 16.18
CA GLN A 93 29.65 -3.13 16.50
C GLN A 93 31.00 -2.70 15.91
N PHE A 94 31.02 -2.28 14.64
CA PHE A 94 32.25 -1.81 14.00
C PHE A 94 32.83 -0.59 14.70
N ARG A 95 31.99 0.39 15.06
CA ARG A 95 32.38 1.55 15.88
C ARG A 95 33.02 1.10 17.19
N ASP A 96 32.37 0.20 17.92
CA ASP A 96 32.83 -0.23 19.24
C ASP A 96 34.17 -0.98 19.18
N ILE A 97 34.35 -1.84 18.17
CA ILE A 97 35.64 -2.52 17.91
C ILE A 97 36.73 -1.48 17.60
N LEU A 98 36.46 -0.58 16.65
CA LEU A 98 37.45 0.44 16.26
C LEU A 98 37.85 1.34 17.43
N ALA A 99 36.87 1.72 18.26
CA ALA A 99 37.10 2.54 19.45
C ALA A 99 38.00 1.83 20.47
N ARG A 100 37.84 0.52 20.69
CA ARG A 100 38.72 -0.28 21.58
C ARG A 100 40.15 -0.34 21.04
N GLU A 101 40.30 -0.65 19.76
CA GLU A 101 41.62 -0.76 19.12
C GLU A 101 42.37 0.58 19.18
N TRP A 102 41.69 1.69 18.89
CA TRP A 102 42.29 3.02 18.99
C TRP A 102 42.60 3.43 20.43
N ALA A 103 41.72 3.13 21.38
CA ALA A 103 41.97 3.40 22.80
C ALA A 103 43.16 2.60 23.36
N ALA A 104 43.43 1.41 22.81
CA ALA A 104 44.59 0.60 23.15
C ALA A 104 45.88 1.11 22.47
N ALA A 105 45.80 1.50 21.19
CA ALA A 105 46.95 1.98 20.42
C ALA A 105 47.38 3.41 20.77
N MET A 106 46.44 4.29 21.15
CA MET A 106 46.65 5.71 21.43
C MET A 106 45.91 6.12 22.72
N PRO A 107 46.42 5.76 23.91
CA PRO A 107 45.75 6.01 25.19
C PRO A 107 45.44 7.49 25.48
N GLU A 108 46.23 8.41 24.93
CA GLU A 108 46.06 9.86 25.04
C GLU A 108 44.80 10.39 24.33
N LEU A 109 44.25 9.63 23.37
CA LEU A 109 43.05 9.99 22.62
C LEU A 109 41.74 9.43 23.22
N LYS A 110 41.82 8.70 24.35
CA LYS A 110 40.64 8.09 24.99
C LYS A 110 39.49 9.05 25.24
N PRO A 111 39.70 10.30 25.72
CA PRO A 111 38.60 11.25 25.90
C PRO A 111 37.85 11.55 24.59
N GLN A 112 38.59 11.83 23.51
CA GLN A 112 38.03 12.15 22.20
C GLN A 112 37.32 10.95 21.58
N ILE A 113 37.87 9.75 21.72
CA ILE A 113 37.24 8.51 21.24
C ILE A 113 35.93 8.27 21.99
N ARG A 114 35.90 8.49 23.31
CA ARG A 114 34.69 8.37 24.13
C ARG A 114 33.61 9.35 23.67
N ASP A 115 33.98 10.60 23.39
CA ASP A 115 33.04 11.61 22.89
C ASP A 115 32.44 11.20 21.54
N VAL A 116 33.26 10.68 20.61
CA VAL A 116 32.78 10.18 19.31
C VAL A 116 31.84 8.99 19.49
N VAL A 117 32.16 8.04 20.36
CA VAL A 117 31.29 6.88 20.65
C VAL A 117 29.96 7.34 21.22
N HIS A 118 29.97 8.27 22.19
CA HIS A 118 28.76 8.81 22.78
C HIS A 118 27.89 9.54 21.75
N ASN A 119 28.50 10.43 20.95
CA ASN A 119 27.81 11.21 19.91
C ASN A 119 27.23 10.35 18.78
N THR A 120 27.75 9.14 18.59
CA THR A 120 27.23 8.16 17.63
C THR A 120 26.29 7.12 18.26
N GLY A 121 25.81 7.38 19.48
CA GLY A 121 24.81 6.56 20.17
C GLY A 121 25.35 5.30 20.85
N GLY A 122 26.65 5.26 21.15
CA GLY A 122 27.30 4.19 21.90
C GLY A 122 27.46 4.52 23.38
N SER A 123 27.70 3.50 24.19
CA SER A 123 27.96 3.65 25.63
C SER A 123 29.13 2.78 26.08
N LEU A 124 30.12 2.62 25.19
CA LEU A 124 31.29 1.79 25.44
C LEU A 124 32.15 2.39 26.56
N GLU A 125 32.48 1.59 27.56
CA GLU A 125 33.49 1.95 28.56
C GLU A 125 34.89 1.58 28.03
N ILE A 126 35.70 2.60 27.75
CA ILE A 126 37.08 2.54 27.22
C ILE A 126 37.98 3.58 27.88
#